data_AF-A0A2L2YTH3-F1
#
_entry.id   AF-A0A2L2YTH3-F1
#
_cell.length_a   1.000
_cell.length_b   1.000
_cell.length_c   1.000
_cell.angle_alpha   90.00
_cell.angle_beta   90.00
_cell.angle_gamma   90.00
#
_symmetry.space_group_name_H-M   'P 1'
#
loop_
_entity.id
_entity.type
_entity.pdbx_description
1 polymer ?
#
loop_
_entity_poly.entity_id
_entity_poly.type
_entity_poly.pdbx_seq_one_letter_code
_entity_poly.pdbx_strand_id
1 'polypeptide(L)'
;IIEGSPAERCGQLHVGDTILAVNGISIINMPHGDIVNLIKDCGYSVTLTIDEESSIASWSQKEEDNSIDQEEFYQTVNLNRGTKGFGFSIRGGKEFQNMPLFVLRIADNGPAQMDGKLMVGDQIIEINDISTKNMTHAEAIELIRKGGSTVKLLTKRSILPRGPLD
;
A
#
# COMPACT_ATOMS: atom_id res chain seq x y z
N ILE A 1 -22.09 -13.90 -3.06
CA ILE A 1 -23.04 -14.90 -3.60
C ILE A 1 -24.44 -14.48 -3.17
N ILE A 2 -25.40 -14.45 -4.09
CA ILE A 2 -26.80 -14.09 -3.77
C ILE A 2 -27.55 -15.39 -3.44
N GLU A 3 -28.35 -15.38 -2.37
CA GLU A 3 -29.18 -16.51 -1.96
C GLU A 3 -30.14 -16.93 -3.09
N GLY A 4 -30.17 -18.22 -3.43
CA GLY A 4 -30.97 -18.76 -4.52
C GLY A 4 -30.42 -18.51 -5.93
N SER A 5 -29.21 -17.93 -6.07
CA SER A 5 -28.58 -17.70 -7.38
C SER A 5 -27.91 -18.96 -7.98
N PRO A 6 -27.70 -19.03 -9.31
CA PRO A 6 -26.88 -20.10 -9.92
C PRO A 6 -25.48 -20.22 -9.32
N ALA A 7 -24.90 -19.09 -8.89
CA ALA A 7 -23.58 -19.03 -8.26
C ALA A 7 -23.56 -19.67 -6.86
N GLU A 8 -24.67 -19.59 -6.11
CA GLU A 8 -24.79 -20.34 -4.84
C GLU A 8 -24.93 -21.83 -5.09
N ARG A 9 -25.75 -22.21 -6.08
CA ARG A 9 -26.04 -23.62 -6.40
C ARG A 9 -24.86 -24.38 -6.95
N CYS A 10 -23.88 -23.71 -7.58
CA CYS A 10 -22.68 -24.40 -8.05
C CYS A 10 -21.78 -24.85 -6.89
N GLY A 11 -21.88 -24.20 -5.72
CA GLY A 11 -21.09 -24.53 -4.53
C GLY A 11 -19.57 -24.41 -4.69
N GLN A 12 -19.11 -23.90 -5.83
CA GLN A 12 -17.69 -23.78 -6.19
C GLN A 12 -17.21 -22.33 -6.10
N LEU A 13 -18.14 -21.36 -6.14
CA LEU A 13 -17.81 -19.94 -6.05
C LEU A 13 -18.05 -19.45 -4.61
N HIS A 14 -17.02 -18.85 -4.03
CA HIS A 14 -17.03 -18.29 -2.70
C HIS A 14 -16.90 -16.77 -2.73
N VAL A 15 -17.38 -16.12 -1.68
CA VAL A 15 -17.16 -14.68 -1.52
C VAL A 15 -15.67 -14.48 -1.22
N GLY A 16 -14.99 -13.73 -2.09
CA GLY A 16 -13.54 -13.52 -2.04
C GLY A 16 -12.78 -14.18 -3.18
N ASP A 17 -13.43 -15.02 -3.99
CA ASP A 17 -12.81 -15.64 -5.16
C ASP A 17 -12.50 -14.58 -6.24
N THR A 18 -11.26 -14.61 -6.73
CA THR A 18 -10.82 -13.75 -7.84
C THR A 18 -11.11 -14.44 -9.16
N ILE A 19 -11.96 -13.84 -10.00
CA ILE A 19 -12.24 -14.33 -11.35
C ILE A 19 -11.15 -13.82 -12.29
N LEU A 20 -10.46 -14.74 -12.96
CA LEU A 20 -9.38 -14.44 -13.91
C LEU A 20 -9.85 -14.46 -15.37
N ALA A 21 -10.91 -15.20 -15.68
CA ALA A 21 -11.45 -15.31 -17.03
C ALA A 21 -12.96 -15.59 -17.05
N VAL A 22 -13.62 -15.15 -18.13
CA VAL A 22 -15.02 -15.42 -18.45
C VAL A 22 -15.08 -16.11 -19.82
N ASN A 23 -15.69 -17.29 -19.89
CA ASN A 23 -15.73 -18.14 -21.08
C ASN A 23 -14.36 -18.38 -21.74
N GLY A 24 -13.30 -18.45 -20.93
CA GLY A 24 -11.93 -18.64 -21.41
C GLY A 24 -11.24 -17.36 -21.89
N ILE A 25 -11.90 -16.20 -21.88
CA ILE A 25 -11.29 -14.91 -22.16
C ILE A 25 -10.79 -14.32 -20.84
N SER A 26 -9.49 -14.07 -20.74
CA SER A 26 -8.90 -13.42 -19.58
C SER A 26 -9.48 -12.02 -19.41
N ILE A 27 -9.92 -11.72 -18.19
CA ILE A 27 -10.48 -10.41 -17.83
C ILE A 27 -9.49 -9.55 -17.05
N ILE A 28 -8.26 -10.03 -16.90
CA ILE A 28 -7.19 -9.31 -16.19
C ILE A 28 -6.88 -8.03 -16.97
N ASN A 29 -6.94 -6.89 -16.28
CA ASN A 29 -6.74 -5.56 -16.86
C ASN A 29 -7.77 -5.15 -17.94
N MET A 30 -8.91 -5.85 -18.04
CA MET A 30 -10.03 -5.39 -18.87
C MET A 30 -10.84 -4.31 -18.14
N PRO A 31 -11.30 -3.26 -18.84
CA PRO A 31 -12.18 -2.28 -18.23
C PRO A 31 -13.53 -2.92 -17.87
N HIS A 32 -14.11 -2.49 -16.75
CA HIS A 32 -15.34 -3.08 -16.21
C HIS A 32 -16.49 -3.19 -17.23
N GLY A 33 -16.65 -2.17 -18.09
CA GLY A 33 -17.67 -2.18 -19.14
C GLY A 33 -17.54 -3.36 -20.11
N ASP A 34 -16.30 -3.73 -20.48
CA ASP A 34 -16.05 -4.83 -21.41
C ASP A 34 -16.28 -6.19 -20.74
N ILE A 35 -15.97 -6.32 -19.45
CA ILE A 35 -16.25 -7.53 -18.67
C ILE A 35 -17.77 -7.74 -18.55
N VAL A 36 -18.52 -6.67 -18.28
CA VAL A 36 -19.98 -6.72 -18.18
C VAL A 36 -20.60 -7.09 -19.53
N ASN A 37 -20.09 -6.54 -20.64
CA ASN A 37 -20.54 -6.92 -21.98
C ASN A 37 -20.21 -8.38 -22.29
N LEU A 38 -19.01 -8.83 -21.92
CA LEU A 38 -18.59 -10.22 -22.09
C LEU A 38 -19.55 -11.18 -21.39
N ILE A 39 -19.95 -10.89 -20.14
CA ILE A 39 -20.91 -11.70 -19.38
C ILE A 39 -22.33 -11.61 -19.98
N LYS A 40 -22.77 -10.43 -20.41
CA LYS A 40 -24.09 -10.23 -21.02
C LYS A 40 -24.25 -10.98 -22.34
N ASP A 41 -23.19 -11.08 -23.14
CA ASP A 41 -23.20 -11.77 -24.42
C ASP A 41 -23.11 -13.31 -24.28
N CYS A 42 -22.88 -13.84 -23.07
CA CYS A 42 -22.80 -15.27 -22.79
C CYS A 42 -24.16 -16.02 -22.88
N GLY A 43 -25.28 -15.29 -22.91
CA GLY A 43 -26.62 -15.89 -22.88
C GLY A 43 -26.96 -16.50 -21.51
N TYR A 44 -27.40 -17.76 -21.49
CA TYR A 44 -27.90 -18.44 -20.27
C TYR A 44 -26.82 -19.12 -19.43
N SER A 45 -25.59 -19.26 -19.93
CA SER A 45 -24.50 -19.99 -19.26
C SER A 45 -23.20 -19.20 -19.31
N VAL A 46 -22.49 -19.14 -18.19
CA VAL A 46 -21.18 -18.51 -18.08
C VAL A 46 -20.20 -19.46 -17.39
N THR A 47 -19.00 -19.58 -17.94
CA THR A 47 -17.89 -20.31 -17.33
C THR A 47 -16.90 -19.30 -16.75
N LEU A 48 -16.53 -19.46 -15.49
CA LEU A 48 -15.60 -18.58 -14.80
C LEU A 48 -14.34 -19.37 -14.44
N THR A 49 -13.17 -18.76 -14.65
CA THR A 49 -11.89 -19.28 -14.13
C THR A 49 -11.54 -18.52 -12.88
N ILE A 50 -11.26 -19.23 -11.78
CA ILE A 50 -10.95 -18.66 -10.47
C ILE A 50 -9.46 -18.85 -10.17
N ASP A 51 -8.87 -17.89 -9.47
CA ASP A 51 -7.52 -17.98 -8.92
C ASP A 51 -7.48 -18.96 -7.73
N GLU A 52 -6.77 -20.08 -7.87
CA GLU A 52 -6.70 -21.15 -6.85
C GLU A 52 -5.91 -20.73 -5.59
N GLU A 53 -5.05 -19.72 -5.67
CA GLU A 53 -4.25 -19.25 -4.54
C GLU A 53 -5.10 -18.45 -3.52
N SER A 54 -6.23 -17.92 -3.98
CA SER A 54 -7.20 -17.18 -3.17
C SER A 54 -8.16 -18.08 -2.37
N SER A 55 -8.30 -19.37 -2.73
CA SER A 55 -9.31 -20.28 -2.14
C SER A 55 -8.98 -20.80 -0.73
N ILE A 56 -7.74 -20.60 -0.25
CA ILE A 56 -7.25 -21.14 1.03
C ILE A 56 -7.15 -20.05 2.12
N ALA A 57 -7.20 -18.77 1.74
CA ALA A 57 -6.92 -17.65 2.63
C ALA A 57 -8.20 -16.97 3.17
N SER A 58 -9.23 -17.72 3.56
CA SER A 58 -10.41 -17.13 4.21
C SER A 58 -10.40 -17.41 5.71
N TRP A 59 -9.79 -16.49 6.46
CA TRP A 59 -10.35 -15.84 7.66
C TRP A 59 -9.25 -15.22 8.51
N SER A 60 -9.01 -13.91 8.33
CA SER A 60 -8.87 -12.94 9.44
C SER A 60 -8.72 -11.51 8.92
N GLN A 61 -9.74 -10.68 9.21
CA GLN A 61 -9.74 -9.21 9.33
C GLN A 61 -9.44 -8.40 8.05
N LYS A 62 -10.41 -7.79 7.34
CA LYS A 62 -11.35 -6.68 7.63
C LYS A 62 -10.95 -5.45 6.78
N GLU A 63 -11.92 -4.98 5.99
CA GLU A 63 -12.10 -3.59 5.49
C GLU A 63 -11.39 -3.19 4.16
N GLU A 64 -12.14 -3.41 3.06
CA GLU A 64 -12.42 -2.48 1.93
C GLU A 64 -11.28 -1.58 1.42
N ASP A 65 -10.81 -1.75 0.16
CA ASP A 65 -10.70 -0.66 -0.83
C ASP A 65 -10.11 -1.16 -2.18
N ASN A 66 -10.58 -0.50 -3.23
CA ASN A 66 -10.37 -0.63 -4.66
C ASN A 66 -8.89 -0.53 -5.12
N SER A 67 -8.08 -1.56 -4.87
CA SER A 67 -6.65 -1.52 -5.23
C SER A 67 -6.39 -2.07 -6.63
N ILE A 68 -6.22 -1.16 -7.59
CA ILE A 68 -5.09 -1.24 -8.53
C ILE A 68 -3.90 -1.75 -7.71
N ASP A 69 -3.18 -2.79 -8.13
CA ASP A 69 -1.97 -3.30 -7.47
C ASP A 69 -1.00 -2.15 -7.14
N GLN A 70 -1.19 -1.52 -5.99
CA GLN A 70 -0.32 -0.48 -5.48
C GLN A 70 0.87 -1.25 -4.94
N GLU A 71 1.90 -1.41 -5.76
CA GLU A 71 3.14 -2.00 -5.27
C GLU A 71 3.71 -1.07 -4.20
N GLU A 72 3.52 -1.45 -2.94
CA GLU A 72 4.00 -0.70 -1.80
C GLU A 72 5.43 -1.16 -1.52
N PHE A 73 6.40 -0.31 -1.85
CA PHE A 73 7.80 -0.63 -1.61
C PHE A 73 8.17 -0.26 -0.18
N TYR A 74 8.51 -1.28 0.62
CA TYR A 74 9.02 -1.11 1.98
C TYR A 74 10.55 -1.15 1.98
N GLN A 75 11.18 -0.18 2.66
CA GLN A 75 12.63 -0.08 2.71
C GLN A 75 13.13 0.37 4.07
N THR A 76 14.15 -0.33 4.55
CA THR A 76 14.91 0.08 5.74
C THR A 76 16.03 1.05 5.35
N VAL A 77 16.07 2.20 6.01
CA VAL A 77 17.12 3.21 5.83
C VAL A 77 17.87 3.38 7.16
N ASN A 78 19.21 3.28 7.13
CA ASN A 78 20.06 3.51 8.29
C ASN A 78 20.96 4.70 8.01
N LEU A 79 20.83 5.78 8.77
CA LEU A 79 21.60 6.99 8.57
C LEU A 79 22.50 7.30 9.77
N ASN A 80 23.70 7.79 9.48
CA ASN A 80 24.59 8.39 10.46
C ASN A 80 24.38 9.90 10.49
N ARG A 81 24.41 10.48 11.69
CA ARG A 81 24.22 11.91 11.91
C ARG A 81 25.43 12.69 11.37
N GLY A 82 25.18 13.62 10.47
CA GLY A 82 26.15 14.62 10.03
C GLY A 82 26.17 15.84 10.96
N THR A 83 26.98 16.84 10.63
CA THR A 83 27.15 18.06 11.43
C THR A 83 25.86 18.87 11.60
N LYS A 84 24.92 18.77 10.65
CA LYS A 84 23.62 19.45 10.66
C LYS A 84 22.43 18.50 10.90
N GLY A 85 22.67 17.28 11.38
CA GLY A 85 21.65 16.24 11.58
C GLY A 85 21.67 15.16 10.50
N PHE A 86 20.54 14.47 10.30
CA PHE A 86 20.42 13.35 9.36
C PHE A 86 20.12 13.76 7.91
N GLY A 87 19.87 15.05 7.65
CA GLY A 87 19.66 15.55 6.30
C GLY A 87 18.26 15.29 5.72
N PHE A 88 17.25 15.08 6.56
CA PHE A 88 15.85 15.03 6.15
C PHE A 88 14.97 15.79 7.16
N SER A 89 13.77 16.18 6.72
CA SER A 89 12.71 16.68 7.60
C SER A 89 11.43 15.87 7.40
N ILE A 90 10.56 15.90 8.41
CA ILE A 90 9.29 15.16 8.39
C ILE A 90 8.10 16.13 8.48
N ARG A 91 6.92 15.67 8.09
CA ARG A 91 5.62 16.31 8.32
C ARG A 91 4.61 15.27 8.79
N GLY A 92 3.42 15.72 9.21
CA GLY A 92 2.37 14.86 9.75
C GLY A 92 2.53 14.62 11.24
N GLY A 93 1.75 13.68 11.77
CA GLY A 93 1.54 13.45 13.20
C GLY A 93 0.06 13.38 13.52
N LYS A 94 -0.31 12.64 14.57
CA LYS A 94 -1.72 12.40 14.94
C LYS A 94 -2.51 13.68 15.20
N GLU A 95 -1.85 14.72 15.70
CA GLU A 95 -2.41 16.05 15.96
C GLU A 95 -2.83 16.80 14.68
N PHE A 96 -2.38 16.35 13.51
CA PHE A 96 -2.73 16.88 12.20
C PHE A 96 -3.76 15.97 11.51
N GLN A 97 -4.95 15.82 12.10
CA GLN A 97 -6.04 14.99 11.55
C GLN A 97 -5.62 13.52 11.30
N ASN A 98 -4.85 12.93 12.23
CA ASN A 98 -4.31 11.57 12.08
C ASN A 98 -3.42 11.36 10.84
N MET A 99 -2.79 12.43 10.33
CA MET A 99 -1.88 12.34 9.19
C MET A 99 -0.66 11.46 9.53
N PRO A 100 -0.33 10.45 8.70
CA PRO A 100 0.90 9.68 8.86
C PRO A 100 2.16 10.56 8.76
N LEU A 101 3.28 10.05 9.26
CA LEU A 101 4.55 10.75 9.12
C LEU A 101 5.12 10.56 7.73
N PHE A 102 5.51 11.65 7.08
CA PHE A 102 6.13 11.64 5.75
C PHE A 102 7.41 12.43 5.71
N VAL A 103 8.35 12.03 4.86
CA VAL A 103 9.53 12.82 4.51
C VAL A 103 9.09 14.06 3.73
N LEU A 104 9.36 15.24 4.25
CA LEU A 104 9.00 16.52 3.64
C LEU A 104 10.12 17.05 2.73
N ARG A 105 11.38 16.98 3.19
CA ARG A 105 12.55 17.43 2.42
C ARG A 105 13.75 16.52 2.68
N ILE A 106 14.62 16.45 1.68
CA ILE A 106 15.96 15.90 1.76
C ILE A 106 16.93 17.07 1.55
N ALA A 107 17.94 17.22 2.41
CA ALA A 107 18.91 18.30 2.35
C ALA A 107 20.05 17.96 1.39
N ASP A 108 20.48 18.94 0.59
CA ASP A 108 21.61 18.79 -0.32
C ASP A 108 22.91 18.48 0.44
N ASN A 109 23.64 17.50 -0.07
CA ASN A 109 24.85 16.92 0.51
C ASN A 109 24.66 16.40 1.95
N GLY A 110 23.41 16.19 2.39
CA GLY A 110 23.08 15.64 3.70
C GLY A 110 23.18 14.12 3.74
N PRO A 111 23.29 13.48 4.93
CA PRO A 111 23.40 12.03 5.04
C PRO A 111 22.30 11.25 4.31
N ALA A 112 21.04 11.71 4.41
CA ALA A 112 19.92 11.09 3.71
C ALA A 112 20.05 11.14 2.17
N GLN A 113 20.53 12.25 1.60
CA GLN A 113 20.75 12.35 0.15
C GLN A 113 21.90 11.44 -0.29
N MET A 114 22.98 11.38 0.50
CA MET A 114 24.16 10.58 0.19
C MET A 114 23.91 9.08 0.27
N ASP A 115 23.05 8.61 1.19
CA ASP A 115 22.60 7.21 1.21
C ASP A 115 21.63 6.89 0.05
N GLY A 116 20.84 7.89 -0.39
CA GLY A 116 20.04 7.83 -1.62
C GLY A 116 18.78 6.97 -1.56
N LYS A 117 18.55 6.25 -0.47
CA LYS A 117 17.37 5.36 -0.30
C LYS A 117 16.10 6.13 0.08
N LEU A 118 16.25 7.16 0.92
CA LEU A 118 15.14 7.96 1.44
C LEU A 118 14.74 9.04 0.43
N MET A 119 13.45 9.13 0.11
CA MET A 119 12.91 10.10 -0.86
C MET A 119 11.80 10.96 -0.26
N VAL A 120 11.57 12.12 -0.87
CA VAL A 120 10.49 13.04 -0.47
C VAL A 120 9.13 12.40 -0.71
N GLY A 121 8.31 12.37 0.34
CA GLY A 121 6.99 11.76 0.39
C GLY A 121 6.98 10.28 0.71
N ASP A 122 8.12 9.67 1.05
CA ASP A 122 8.13 8.38 1.73
C ASP A 122 7.37 8.49 3.06
N GLN A 123 6.50 7.53 3.33
CA GLN A 123 5.86 7.40 4.63
C GLN A 123 6.84 6.72 5.60
N ILE A 124 6.96 7.25 6.82
CA ILE A 124 7.78 6.65 7.87
C ILE A 124 6.88 5.75 8.73
N ILE A 125 7.13 4.45 8.67
CA ILE A 125 6.37 3.41 9.37
C ILE A 125 6.97 3.12 10.75
N GLU A 126 8.29 3.15 10.85
CA GLU A 126 9.01 2.93 12.12
C GLU A 126 10.21 3.87 12.25
N ILE A 127 10.51 4.25 13.49
CA ILE A 127 11.71 4.98 13.89
C ILE A 127 12.39 4.17 14.99
N ASN A 128 13.61 3.69 14.73
CA ASN A 128 14.38 2.84 15.64
C ASN A 128 13.55 1.66 16.19
N ASP A 129 12.92 0.92 15.28
CA ASP A 129 12.09 -0.28 15.57
C ASP A 129 10.82 0.01 16.40
N ILE A 130 10.42 1.28 16.51
CA ILE A 130 9.17 1.71 17.14
C ILE A 130 8.20 2.19 16.06
N SER A 131 7.02 1.58 15.99
CA SER A 131 5.95 1.98 15.07
C SER A 131 5.52 3.43 15.29
N THR A 132 5.31 4.15 14.19
CA THR A 132 4.84 5.54 14.18
C THR A 132 3.32 5.67 14.17
N LYS A 133 2.58 4.56 14.21
CA LYS A 133 1.11 4.57 14.21
C LYS A 133 0.59 5.38 15.41
N ASN A 134 -0.30 6.34 15.14
CA ASN A 134 -0.87 7.25 16.15
C ASN A 134 0.19 8.01 16.97
N MET A 135 1.34 8.30 16.36
CA MET A 135 2.40 9.10 16.97
C MET A 135 2.22 10.58 16.63
N THR A 136 2.48 11.47 17.58
CA THR A 136 2.56 12.91 17.31
C THR A 136 3.84 13.25 16.55
N HIS A 137 3.87 14.43 15.95
CA HIS A 137 5.10 14.95 15.37
C HIS A 137 6.20 15.07 16.43
N ALA A 138 5.86 15.59 17.61
CA ALA A 138 6.81 15.78 18.70
C ALA A 138 7.40 14.46 19.21
N GLU A 139 6.58 13.41 19.38
CA GLU A 139 7.02 12.07 19.77
C GLU A 139 8.01 11.49 18.75
N ALA A 140 7.74 11.65 17.45
CA ALA A 140 8.64 11.20 16.39
C ALA A 140 9.99 11.91 16.41
N ILE A 141 9.99 13.23 16.58
CA ILE A 141 11.23 14.02 16.73
C ILE A 141 12.01 13.58 17.97
N GLU A 142 11.33 13.28 19.07
CA GLU A 142 11.98 12.77 20.28
C GLU A 142 12.66 11.42 20.04
N LEU A 143 12.01 10.47 19.34
CA LEU A 143 12.62 9.19 18.98
C LEU A 143 13.86 9.34 18.11
N ILE A 144 13.82 10.21 17.10
CA ILE A 144 14.97 10.51 16.23
C ILE A 144 16.12 11.13 17.05
N ARG A 145 15.81 11.98 18.04
CA ARG A 145 16.82 12.59 18.92
C ARG A 145 17.41 11.57 19.89
N LYS A 146 16.59 10.69 20.49
CA LYS A 146 17.03 9.64 21.41
C LYS A 146 18.00 8.64 20.76
N GLY A 147 17.86 8.38 19.47
CA GLY A 147 18.81 7.55 18.70
C GLY A 147 20.24 8.12 18.62
N GLY A 148 20.45 9.39 19.00
CA GLY A 148 21.78 9.98 19.06
C GLY A 148 22.41 10.12 17.67
N SER A 149 23.50 9.41 17.44
CA SER A 149 24.31 9.50 16.20
C SER A 149 23.76 8.67 15.04
N THR A 150 22.78 7.81 15.26
CA THR A 150 22.19 6.99 14.20
C THR A 150 20.67 7.03 14.24
N VAL A 151 20.03 6.73 13.10
CA VAL A 151 18.60 6.47 13.03
C VAL A 151 18.33 5.36 12.03
N LYS A 152 17.49 4.40 12.42
CA LYS A 152 16.93 3.38 11.55
C LYS A 152 15.47 3.74 11.26
N LEU A 153 15.11 3.80 9.99
CA LEU A 153 13.74 4.09 9.54
C LEU A 153 13.24 2.90 8.73
N LEU A 154 12.03 2.43 9.02
CA LEU A 154 11.25 1.65 8.04
C LEU A 154 10.36 2.61 7.29
N THR A 155 10.44 2.60 5.96
CA THR A 155 9.68 3.50 5.10
C THR A 155 8.84 2.74 4.10
N LYS A 156 7.74 3.37 3.67
CA LYS A 156 6.82 2.88 2.66
C LYS A 156 6.72 3.91 1.54
N ARG A 157 6.88 3.47 0.30
CA ARG A 157 6.71 4.29 -0.90
C ARG A 157 5.66 3.65 -1.81
N SER A 158 4.62 4.41 -2.15
CA SER A 158 3.70 4.01 -3.21
C SER A 158 4.32 4.36 -4.56
N ILE A 159 4.36 3.41 -5.49
CA ILE A 159 4.87 3.63 -6.85
C ILE A 159 3.86 4.32 -7.79
N LEU A 160 2.73 4.79 -7.26
CA LEU A 160 1.76 5.48 -8.10
C LEU A 160 2.40 6.71 -8.76
N PRO A 161 2.23 6.89 -10.09
CA PRO A 161 2.65 8.12 -10.74
C PRO A 161 1.90 9.25 -10.04
N ARG A 162 2.64 10.14 -9.36
CA ARG A 162 2.05 11.39 -8.89
C ARG A 162 1.57 12.10 -10.13
N GLY A 163 0.25 12.14 -10.32
CA GLY A 163 -0.38 13.04 -11.29
C GLY A 163 0.12 14.46 -11.07
N PRO A 164 0.06 15.31 -12.10
CA PRO A 164 0.61 16.66 -12.02
C PRO A 164 0.06 17.38 -10.78
N LEU A 165 0.98 17.98 -10.01
CA LEU A 165 0.65 18.90 -8.94
C LEU A 165 0.12 20.17 -9.61
N ASP A 166 -1.18 20.42 -9.48
CA ASP A 166 -1.80 21.71 -9.80
C ASP A 166 -1.32 22.79 -8.81
#